data_AF-A0A423VQR9-F1
#
_entry.id   AF-A0A423VQR9-F1
#
_cell.length_a   1.000
_cell.length_b   1.000
_cell.length_c   1.000
_cell.angle_alpha   90.00
_cell.angle_beta   90.00
_cell.angle_gamma   90.00
#
_symmetry.space_group_name_H-M   'P 1'
#
loop_
_entity.id
_entity.type
_entity.pdbx_description
1 polymer ?
#
loop_
_entity_poly.entity_id
_entity_poly.type
_entity_poly.pdbx_seq_one_letter_code
_entity_poly.pdbx_strand_id
1 'polypeptide(L)'
;MDAPYFGLPEAIRKRGVLEVLAAGSFEEHASPLARCAFTKALINKLRTQAPRLKPFSAAELHAQLVSEYPRIIQDLTPERAFLTKFPAPLHLQLSGSNNVPSILLAPLRRRCSLPKLESLSSPGPQLSMTFQLDRDPDMERWVDWLRLMPDDVNEIRVEGPFRSSFQ
;
A
#
# COMPACT_ATOMS: atom_id res chain seq x y z
N MET A 1 -7.27 -26.46 -9.54
CA MET A 1 -6.23 -26.08 -8.56
C MET A 1 -6.99 -25.51 -7.39
N ASP A 2 -7.57 -26.41 -6.59
CA ASP A 2 -8.34 -26.08 -5.41
C ASP A 2 -7.36 -26.02 -4.24
N ALA A 3 -6.77 -24.85 -4.06
CA ALA A 3 -6.02 -24.58 -2.84
C ALA A 3 -7.03 -24.06 -1.82
N PRO A 4 -7.38 -24.84 -0.78
CA PRO A 4 -8.09 -24.27 0.36
C PRO A 4 -7.24 -23.11 0.90
N TYR A 5 -7.88 -21.96 1.12
CA TYR A 5 -7.24 -20.82 1.76
C TYR A 5 -6.87 -21.23 3.18
N PHE A 6 -5.65 -21.74 3.34
CA PHE A 6 -5.01 -21.90 4.63
C PHE A 6 -4.73 -20.50 5.14
N GLY A 7 -5.64 -19.98 5.96
CA GLY A 7 -5.31 -18.84 6.82
C GLY A 7 -4.00 -19.18 7.51
N LEU A 8 -2.96 -18.38 7.29
CA LEU A 8 -1.66 -18.56 7.91
C LEU A 8 -1.87 -18.50 9.43
N PRO A 9 -1.75 -19.62 10.18
CA PRO A 9 -2.10 -19.65 11.60
C PRO A 9 -1.17 -18.78 12.46
N GLU A 10 -0.07 -18.30 11.87
CA GLU A 10 0.96 -17.49 12.53
C GLU A 10 1.45 -16.31 11.67
N ALA A 11 0.69 -15.83 10.69
CA ALA A 11 1.06 -14.60 9.97
C ALA A 11 0.80 -13.33 10.80
N ILE A 12 1.25 -13.33 12.06
CA ILE A 12 1.38 -12.11 12.83
C ILE A 12 2.66 -11.45 12.34
N ARG A 13 2.52 -10.58 11.33
CA ARG A 13 3.66 -9.80 10.84
C ARG A 13 4.11 -8.89 11.99
N LYS A 14 5.23 -9.23 12.63
CA LYS A 14 5.79 -8.47 13.76
C LYS A 14 6.26 -7.07 13.35
N ARG A 15 6.69 -6.88 12.08
CA ARG A 15 7.19 -5.59 11.57
C ARG A 15 6.83 -5.32 10.11
N GLY A 16 6.42 -4.10 9.80
CA GLY A 16 6.07 -3.63 8.45
C GLY A 16 4.65 -4.00 8.01
N VAL A 17 4.33 -3.73 6.74
CA VAL A 17 2.99 -3.93 6.14
C VAL A 17 3.07 -4.87 4.96
N LEU A 18 2.24 -5.90 4.95
CA LEU A 18 2.01 -6.77 3.80
C LEU A 18 0.61 -6.48 3.27
N GLU A 19 0.49 -6.25 1.97
CA GLU A 19 -0.81 -6.20 1.31
C GLU A 19 -0.89 -7.27 0.23
N VAL A 20 -2.03 -7.95 0.18
CA VAL A 20 -2.35 -8.99 -0.79
C VAL A 20 -3.55 -8.53 -1.61
N LEU A 21 -3.37 -8.49 -2.93
CA LEU A 21 -4.43 -8.30 -3.91
C LEU A 21 -4.64 -9.62 -4.65
N ALA A 22 -5.84 -10.17 -4.58
CA ALA A 22 -6.17 -11.45 -5.20
C ALA A 22 -7.55 -11.39 -5.85
N ALA A 23 -7.92 -12.43 -6.59
CA ALA A 23 -9.30 -12.67 -6.99
C ALA A 23 -9.60 -14.16 -6.82
N GLY A 24 -10.76 -14.48 -6.25
CA GLY A 24 -11.20 -15.85 -6.01
C GLY A 24 -12.68 -16.01 -6.37
N SER A 25 -13.07 -17.21 -6.78
CA SER A 25 -14.47 -17.61 -6.95
C SER A 25 -14.89 -18.47 -5.77
N PHE A 26 -16.01 -18.13 -5.13
CA PHE A 26 -16.53 -18.88 -3.98
C PHE A 26 -17.57 -19.96 -4.35
N GLU A 27 -17.93 -20.11 -5.63
CA GLU A 27 -18.89 -21.12 -6.08
C GLU A 27 -18.27 -22.18 -7.00
N GLU A 28 -18.70 -23.43 -6.80
CA GLU A 28 -18.32 -24.65 -7.54
C GLU A 28 -18.61 -24.63 -9.05
N HIS A 29 -19.32 -23.62 -9.56
CA HIS A 29 -19.60 -23.47 -10.99
C HIS A 29 -18.50 -22.64 -11.66
N ALA A 30 -17.26 -23.14 -11.58
CA ALA A 30 -16.10 -22.53 -12.22
C ALA A 30 -16.18 -22.71 -13.73
N SER A 31 -17.00 -21.89 -14.40
CA SER A 31 -16.72 -21.59 -15.80
C SER A 31 -15.35 -20.90 -15.81
N PRO A 32 -14.32 -21.47 -16.46
CA PRO A 32 -13.00 -20.89 -16.43
C PRO A 32 -13.10 -19.49 -17.02
N LEU A 33 -12.89 -18.48 -16.18
CA LEU A 33 -12.54 -17.16 -16.65
C LEU A 33 -11.27 -17.29 -17.48
N ALA A 34 -11.08 -16.37 -18.42
CA ALA A 34 -9.86 -16.32 -19.22
C ALA A 34 -8.62 -16.42 -18.30
N ARG A 35 -7.66 -17.27 -18.67
CA ARG A 35 -6.43 -17.48 -17.90
C ARG A 35 -5.78 -16.13 -17.56
N CYS A 36 -5.48 -15.94 -16.27
CA CYS A 36 -4.88 -14.72 -15.72
C CYS A 36 -5.72 -13.45 -15.91
N ALA A 37 -7.06 -13.54 -16.02
CA ALA A 37 -7.94 -12.37 -16.18
C ALA A 37 -7.69 -11.29 -15.11
N PHE A 38 -7.59 -11.70 -13.83
CA PHE A 38 -7.27 -10.79 -12.73
C PHE A 38 -5.94 -10.07 -12.93
N THR A 39 -4.87 -10.83 -13.19
CA THR A 39 -3.54 -10.26 -13.39
C THR A 39 -3.49 -9.32 -14.60
N LYS A 40 -4.19 -9.65 -15.68
CA LYS A 40 -4.31 -8.76 -16.86
C LYS A 40 -5.04 -7.47 -16.53
N ALA A 41 -6.15 -7.55 -15.79
CA ALA A 41 -6.89 -6.38 -15.31
C ALA A 41 -6.01 -5.48 -14.44
N LEU A 42 -5.29 -6.08 -13.49
CA LEU A 42 -4.33 -5.41 -12.62
C LEU A 42 -3.23 -4.71 -13.43
N ILE A 43 -2.59 -5.41 -14.38
CA ILE A 43 -1.55 -4.83 -15.25
C ILE A 43 -2.10 -3.65 -16.05
N ASN A 44 -3.28 -3.78 -16.64
CA ASN A 44 -3.90 -2.70 -17.41
C ASN A 44 -4.19 -1.48 -16.52
N LYS A 45 -4.63 -1.70 -15.28
CA LYS A 45 -4.80 -0.61 -14.31
C LYS A 45 -3.49 0.06 -13.94
N LEU A 46 -2.46 -0.71 -13.61
CA LEU A 46 -1.13 -0.14 -13.35
C LEU A 46 -0.59 0.63 -14.57
N ARG A 47 -0.80 0.12 -15.78
CA ARG A 47 -0.38 0.80 -17.03
C ARG A 47 -1.13 2.10 -17.28
N THR A 48 -2.42 2.19 -16.97
CA THR A 48 -3.20 3.43 -17.11
C THR A 48 -2.86 4.47 -16.03
N GLN A 49 -2.42 4.02 -14.85
CA GLN A 49 -2.00 4.90 -13.77
C GLN A 49 -0.53 5.33 -13.88
N ALA A 50 0.35 4.53 -14.49
CA ALA A 50 1.79 4.83 -14.59
C ALA A 50 2.15 6.20 -15.23
N PRO A 51 1.39 6.74 -16.21
CA PRO A 51 1.62 8.09 -16.73
C PRO A 51 1.14 9.20 -15.80
N ARG A 52 0.26 8.89 -14.84
CA ARG A 52 -0.27 9.88 -13.89
C ARG A 52 0.79 10.09 -12.81
N LEU A 53 1.12 11.36 -12.55
CA LEU A 53 2.13 11.71 -11.55
C LEU A 53 1.64 11.53 -10.09
N LYS A 54 0.33 11.35 -9.90
CA LYS A 54 -0.27 11.20 -8.58
C LYS A 54 -0.07 9.76 -8.06
N PRO A 55 0.59 9.57 -6.90
CA PRO A 55 0.66 8.26 -6.27
C PRO A 55 -0.74 7.81 -5.84
N PHE A 56 -0.93 6.50 -5.73
CA PHE A 56 -2.16 5.90 -5.23
C PHE A 56 -1.81 4.69 -4.38
N SER A 57 -2.62 4.38 -3.38
CA SER A 57 -2.43 3.23 -2.50
C SER A 57 -2.86 1.91 -3.15
N ALA A 58 -2.34 0.81 -2.65
CA ALA A 58 -2.79 -0.52 -3.03
C ALA A 58 -4.27 -0.77 -2.66
N ALA A 59 -4.78 -0.14 -1.60
CA ALA A 59 -6.21 -0.09 -1.29
C ALA A 59 -7.03 0.68 -2.35
N GLU A 60 -6.55 1.83 -2.83
CA GLU A 60 -7.21 2.57 -3.92
C GLU A 60 -7.18 1.77 -5.23
N LEU A 61 -6.08 1.06 -5.51
CA LEU A 61 -5.99 0.16 -6.66
C LEU A 61 -7.03 -0.96 -6.58
N HIS A 62 -7.19 -1.55 -5.40
CA HIS A 62 -8.23 -2.56 -5.14
C HIS A 62 -9.63 -1.99 -5.38
N ALA A 63 -9.96 -0.84 -4.79
CA ALA A 63 -11.26 -0.21 -4.95
C ALA A 63 -11.61 0.04 -6.43
N GLN A 64 -10.63 0.53 -7.21
CA GLN A 64 -10.78 0.71 -8.65
C GLN A 64 -11.00 -0.63 -9.36
N LEU A 65 -10.21 -1.66 -9.03
CA LEU A 65 -10.36 -2.98 -9.62
C LEU A 65 -11.75 -3.55 -9.32
N VAL A 66 -12.20 -3.56 -8.08
CA VAL A 66 -13.54 -4.05 -7.68
C VAL A 66 -14.65 -3.37 -8.48
N SER A 67 -14.57 -2.04 -8.62
CA SER A 67 -15.61 -1.28 -9.32
C SER A 67 -15.73 -1.60 -10.81
N GLU A 68 -14.62 -1.96 -11.46
CA GLU A 68 -14.57 -2.20 -12.91
C GLU A 68 -14.49 -3.67 -13.28
N TYR A 69 -14.17 -4.54 -12.32
CA TYR A 69 -13.95 -5.96 -12.56
C TYR A 69 -15.10 -6.64 -13.30
N PRO A 70 -16.39 -6.40 -12.97
CA PRO A 70 -17.50 -6.99 -13.71
C PRO A 70 -17.48 -6.66 -15.21
N ARG A 71 -17.18 -5.40 -15.56
CA ARG A 71 -17.09 -4.95 -16.96
C ARG A 71 -15.89 -5.58 -17.66
N ILE A 72 -14.73 -5.59 -17.00
CA ILE A 72 -13.51 -6.22 -17.53
C ILE A 72 -13.75 -7.71 -17.82
N ILE A 73 -14.46 -8.41 -16.95
CA ILE A 73 -14.81 -9.82 -17.15
C ILE A 73 -15.80 -9.99 -18.32
N GLN A 74 -16.82 -9.16 -18.43
CA GLN A 74 -17.77 -9.20 -19.54
C GLN A 74 -17.07 -9.00 -20.90
N ASP A 75 -16.18 -8.02 -21.00
CA ASP A 75 -15.42 -7.73 -22.23
C ASP A 75 -14.51 -8.90 -22.63
N LEU A 76 -13.98 -9.65 -21.66
CA LEU A 76 -13.13 -10.81 -21.90
C LEU A 76 -13.93 -12.07 -22.29
N THR A 77 -15.24 -12.10 -22.04
CA THR A 77 -16.12 -13.22 -22.38
C THR A 77 -17.44 -12.74 -23.00
N PRO A 78 -17.40 -12.09 -24.18
CA PRO A 78 -18.57 -11.46 -24.79
C PRO A 78 -19.64 -12.45 -25.25
N GLU A 79 -19.25 -13.70 -25.53
CA GLU A 79 -20.17 -14.76 -25.95
C GLU A 79 -20.97 -15.39 -24.81
N ARG A 80 -20.66 -15.04 -23.54
CA ARG A 80 -21.36 -15.59 -22.38
C ARG A 80 -22.48 -14.65 -21.95
N ALA A 81 -23.65 -15.23 -21.64
CA ALA A 81 -24.76 -14.50 -21.03
C ALA A 81 -24.27 -13.71 -19.81
N PHE A 82 -24.89 -12.53 -19.60
CA PHE A 82 -24.54 -11.59 -18.53
C PHE A 82 -24.33 -12.33 -17.20
N LEU A 83 -23.07 -12.42 -16.76
CA LEU A 83 -22.75 -13.13 -15.53
C LEU A 83 -23.41 -12.39 -14.36
N THR A 84 -24.20 -13.11 -13.56
CA THR A 84 -24.87 -12.56 -12.37
C THR A 84 -23.97 -12.63 -11.13
N LYS A 85 -22.86 -13.37 -11.21
CA LYS A 85 -21.85 -13.53 -10.15
C LYS A 85 -20.46 -13.39 -10.74
N PHE A 86 -19.62 -12.57 -10.11
CA PHE A 86 -18.24 -12.35 -10.49
C PHE A 86 -17.31 -12.76 -9.36
N PRO A 87 -16.14 -13.35 -9.64
CA PRO A 87 -15.12 -13.47 -8.61
C PRO A 87 -14.75 -12.06 -8.17
N ALA A 88 -14.87 -11.81 -6.87
CA ALA A 88 -14.58 -10.49 -6.32
C ALA A 88 -13.07 -10.37 -6.11
N PRO A 89 -12.44 -9.28 -6.57
CA PRO A 89 -11.11 -8.92 -6.10
C PRO A 89 -11.11 -8.82 -4.56
N LEU A 90 -10.16 -9.49 -3.92
CA LEU A 90 -9.91 -9.46 -2.49
C LEU A 90 -8.71 -8.55 -2.21
N HIS A 91 -8.79 -7.79 -1.12
CA HIS A 91 -7.68 -7.05 -0.54
C HIS A 91 -7.53 -7.42 0.93
N LEU A 92 -6.31 -7.79 1.31
CA LEU A 92 -5.94 -8.11 2.69
C LEU A 92 -4.70 -7.31 3.06
N GLN A 93 -4.78 -6.59 4.19
CA GLN A 93 -3.63 -5.91 4.80
C GLN A 93 -3.26 -6.61 6.10
N LEU A 94 -2.01 -7.02 6.23
CA LEU A 94 -1.42 -7.62 7.43
C LEU A 94 -0.33 -6.69 7.97
N SER A 95 -0.55 -6.13 9.15
CA SER A 95 0.36 -5.20 9.83
C SER A 95 0.45 -5.51 11.33
N GLY A 96 1.58 -5.14 11.94
CA GLY A 96 1.77 -5.23 13.39
C GLY A 96 1.03 -4.15 14.19
N SER A 97 0.51 -3.13 13.51
CA SER A 97 -0.29 -2.05 14.09
C SER A 97 -1.47 -1.69 13.19
N ASN A 98 -2.57 -1.23 13.78
CA ASN A 98 -3.81 -0.90 13.05
C ASN A 98 -3.76 0.47 12.36
N ASN A 99 -2.72 1.26 12.61
CA ASN A 99 -2.63 2.65 12.16
C ASN A 99 -1.77 2.81 10.91
N VAL A 100 -1.27 1.71 10.32
CA VAL A 100 -0.38 1.84 9.17
C VAL A 100 -1.20 2.10 7.90
N PRO A 101 -0.90 3.18 7.15
CA PRO A 101 -1.58 3.44 5.89
C PRO A 101 -1.28 2.36 4.86
N SER A 102 -2.16 2.27 3.86
CA SER A 102 -1.95 1.35 2.75
C SER A 102 -0.70 1.72 1.95
N ILE A 103 -0.02 0.71 1.41
CA ILE A 103 1.21 0.84 0.62
C ILE A 103 0.96 1.76 -0.58
N LEU A 104 1.71 2.86 -0.63
CA LEU A 104 1.68 3.79 -1.75
C LEU A 104 2.44 3.25 -2.95
N LEU A 105 1.79 3.30 -4.11
CA LEU A 105 2.33 2.97 -5.41
C LEU A 105 2.57 4.28 -6.17
N ALA A 106 3.82 4.53 -6.55
CA ALA A 106 4.22 5.68 -7.33
C ALA A 106 4.92 5.23 -8.62
N PRO A 107 4.73 5.95 -9.74
CA PRO A 107 5.48 5.68 -10.96
C PRO A 107 6.99 5.81 -10.71
N LEU A 108 7.77 4.84 -11.18
CA LEU A 108 9.23 4.96 -11.21
C LEU A 108 9.59 6.12 -12.14
N ARG A 109 10.07 7.23 -11.58
CA ARG A 109 10.59 8.32 -12.40
C ARG A 109 11.80 7.78 -13.16
N ARG A 110 11.76 7.75 -14.49
CA ARG A 110 12.87 7.33 -15.38
C ARG A 110 14.17 8.13 -15.17
N ARG A 111 14.16 9.12 -14.30
CA ARG A 111 15.31 9.87 -13.81
C ARG A 111 15.39 9.84 -12.28
N CYS A 112 15.35 8.65 -11.67
CA CYS A 112 15.99 8.49 -10.36
C CYS A 112 17.52 8.60 -10.57
N SER A 113 18.01 9.82 -10.79
CA SER A 113 19.16 10.18 -9.96
C SER A 113 18.63 10.06 -8.54
N LEU A 114 19.20 9.16 -7.74
CA LEU A 114 19.15 9.28 -6.28
C LEU A 114 19.19 10.78 -5.96
N PRO A 115 18.31 11.31 -5.09
CA PRO A 115 18.42 12.71 -4.72
C PRO A 115 19.87 12.92 -4.31
N LYS A 116 20.59 13.70 -5.12
CA LYS A 116 21.96 14.06 -4.80
C LYS A 116 21.80 14.74 -3.46
N LEU A 117 22.39 14.17 -2.40
CA LEU A 117 22.35 14.69 -1.03
C LEU A 117 22.86 16.15 -0.95
N GLU A 118 23.39 16.65 -2.06
CA GLU A 118 23.94 17.97 -2.26
C GLU A 118 23.00 18.79 -3.16
N SER A 119 21.97 19.42 -2.58
CA SER A 119 21.44 20.75 -2.95
C SER A 119 19.93 20.90 -2.67
N LEU A 120 19.56 21.21 -1.43
CA LEU A 120 18.35 22.00 -1.17
C LEU A 120 18.64 23.02 -0.06
N SER A 121 19.55 23.95 -0.35
CA SER A 121 19.75 25.15 0.45
C SER A 121 18.71 26.20 0.05
N SER A 122 17.52 26.08 0.66
CA SER A 122 16.64 27.21 0.96
C SER A 122 15.93 26.86 2.27
N PRO A 123 16.06 27.68 3.34
CA PRO A 123 15.43 27.38 4.61
C PRO A 123 13.91 27.49 4.46
N GLY A 124 13.26 26.34 4.25
CA GLY A 124 11.84 26.19 4.52
C GLY A 124 11.58 26.41 6.02
N PRO A 125 10.32 26.62 6.43
CA PRO A 125 9.98 26.73 7.84
C PRO A 125 10.45 25.49 8.59
N GLN A 126 11.30 25.68 9.60
CA GLN A 126 11.78 24.60 10.47
C GLN A 126 10.89 24.54 11.72
N LEU A 127 10.35 23.36 11.99
CA LEU A 127 9.65 23.06 13.24
C LEU A 127 10.62 22.29 14.16
N SER A 128 10.80 22.77 15.39
CA SER A 128 11.52 22.03 16.43
C SER A 128 10.52 21.55 17.47
N MET A 129 10.56 20.25 17.79
CA MET A 129 9.69 19.62 18.78
C MET A 129 10.55 18.88 19.80
N THR A 130 10.31 19.14 21.09
CA THR A 130 10.99 18.44 22.19
C THR A 130 9.96 17.68 23.00
N PHE A 131 10.21 16.39 23.20
CA PHE A 131 9.34 15.50 23.96
C PHE A 131 10.04 15.08 25.24
N GLN A 132 9.42 15.34 26.39
CA GLN A 132 9.84 14.79 27.67
C GLN A 132 9.01 13.53 27.92
N LEU A 133 9.69 12.39 28.11
CA LEU A 133 9.05 11.11 28.30
C LEU A 133 9.30 10.60 29.71
N ASP A 134 8.24 10.15 30.37
CA ASP A 134 8.32 9.55 31.71
C ASP A 134 8.88 8.12 31.69
N ARG A 135 8.91 7.50 30.50
CA ARG A 135 9.33 6.11 30.26
C ARG A 135 10.11 6.03 28.97
N ASP A 136 10.82 4.92 28.78
CA ASP A 136 11.50 4.65 27.52
C ASP A 136 10.53 4.67 26.34
N PRO A 137 10.90 5.32 25.22
CA PRO A 137 10.05 5.43 24.04
C PRO A 137 9.78 4.06 23.41
N ASP A 138 8.50 3.75 23.15
CA ASP A 138 8.11 2.62 22.32
C ASP A 138 8.46 2.91 20.86
N MET A 139 9.67 2.50 20.46
CA MET A 139 10.24 2.80 19.14
C MET A 139 9.35 2.34 17.98
N GLU A 140 8.51 1.32 18.14
CA GLU A 140 7.62 0.87 17.07
C GLU A 140 6.50 1.88 16.82
N ARG A 141 5.93 2.46 17.89
CA ARG A 141 4.95 3.56 17.77
C ARG A 141 5.56 4.84 17.24
N TRP A 142 6.80 5.16 17.64
CA TRP A 142 7.51 6.33 17.12
C TRP A 142 7.79 6.19 15.62
N VAL A 143 8.19 5.01 15.17
CA VAL A 143 8.36 4.71 13.73
C VAL A 143 7.04 4.85 12.98
N ASP A 144 5.94 4.35 13.53
CA ASP A 144 4.62 4.51 12.90
C ASP A 144 4.18 5.97 12.84
N TRP A 145 4.43 6.77 13.88
CA TRP A 145 4.17 8.21 13.86
C TRP A 145 4.99 8.94 12.81
N LEU A 146 6.28 8.61 12.67
CA LEU A 146 7.15 9.18 11.64
C LEU A 146 6.69 8.80 10.21
N ARG A 147 6.09 7.63 10.02
CA ARG A 147 5.50 7.22 8.72
C ARG A 147 4.26 8.01 8.33
N LEU A 148 3.60 8.64 9.30
CA LEU A 148 2.40 9.47 9.09
C LEU A 148 2.76 10.94 8.83
N MET A 149 4.05 11.27 8.69
CA MET A 149 4.48 12.63 8.41
C MET A 149 3.93 13.11 7.06
N PRO A 150 3.48 14.37 6.98
CA PRO A 150 3.02 14.96 5.72
C PRO A 150 4.06 14.92 4.59
N ASP A 151 3.59 14.92 3.34
CA ASP A 151 4.44 14.84 2.14
C ASP A 151 5.41 16.03 1.96
N ASP A 152 5.16 17.15 2.64
CA ASP A 152 5.99 18.35 2.64
C ASP A 152 7.19 18.29 3.60
N VAL A 153 7.28 17.24 4.43
CA VAL A 153 8.41 17.02 5.33
C VAL A 153 9.61 16.48 4.55
N ASN A 154 10.62 17.33 4.34
CA ASN A 154 11.83 16.97 3.59
C ASN A 154 12.92 16.31 4.44
N GLU A 155 13.02 16.65 5.72
CA GLU A 155 14.05 16.18 6.63
C GLU A 155 13.50 16.06 8.05
N ILE A 156 13.87 14.98 8.75
CA ILE A 156 13.58 14.80 10.16
C ILE A 156 14.90 14.55 10.88
N ARG A 157 15.19 15.41 11.86
CA ARG A 157 16.33 15.24 12.76
C ARG A 157 15.81 14.79 14.12
N VAL A 158 16.34 13.68 14.61
CA VAL A 158 16.08 13.18 15.96
C VAL A 158 17.36 13.36 16.74
N GLU A 159 17.41 14.39 17.58
CA GLU A 159 18.52 14.60 18.49
C GLU A 159 18.34 13.74 19.75
N GLY A 160 19.41 13.05 20.16
CA GLY A 160 19.43 12.16 21.32
C GLY A 160 19.23 12.90 22.66
N PRO A 161 19.14 12.18 23.79
CA PRO A 161 18.63 12.71 25.05
C PRO A 161 19.32 14.02 25.47
N PHE A 162 18.53 15.08 25.58
CA PHE A 162 18.96 16.34 26.19
C PHE A 162 19.14 16.11 27.69
N ARG A 163 20.35 15.75 28.12
CA ARG A 163 20.71 15.81 29.53
C ARG A 163 20.90 17.29 29.86
N SER A 164 19.95 17.91 30.57
CA SER A 164 20.18 19.25 31.10
C SER A 164 21.37 19.17 32.05
N SER A 165 22.50 19.76 31.67
CA SER A 165 23.72 19.78 32.48
C SER A 165 23.63 20.76 33.67
N PHE A 166 22.44 20.89 34.26
CA PHE A 166 22.18 21.75 35.40
C PHE A 166 21.49 20.93 36.49
N GLN A 167 22.32 20.22 37.27
CA GLN A 167 22.02 19.86 38.65
C GLN A 167 23.32 19.72 39.43
#